data_AF-A0A9D7DAC4-F1
#
_entry.id   AF-A0A9D7DAC4-F1
#
_cell.length_a   1.000
_cell.length_b   1.000
_cell.length_c   1.000
_cell.angle_alpha   90.00
_cell.angle_beta   90.00
_cell.angle_gamma   90.00
#
_symmetry.space_group_name_H-M   'P 1'
#
loop_
_entity.id
_entity.type
_entity.pdbx_description
1 polymer ?
#
loop_
_entity_poly.entity_id
_entity_poly.type
_entity_poly.pdbx_seq_one_letter_code
_entity_poly.pdbx_strand_id
1 'polypeptide(L)' 'MPAQYRGGGGQQDLRSIREVVEELRSQYGGEYVSHRLEQGGSPVYVVRWRMPDGQIRDIRVSASR' A
#
# COMPACT_ATOMS: atom_id res chain seq x y z
N MET A 1 13.96 -20.40 26.90
CA MET A 1 13.61 -19.27 26.01
C MET A 1 14.54 -19.28 24.81
N PRO A 2 14.05 -19.55 23.58
CA PRO A 2 14.70 -19.01 22.39
C PRO A 2 13.70 -18.23 21.54
N ALA A 3 14.03 -16.96 21.29
CA ALA A 3 13.41 -16.16 20.25
C ALA A 3 13.90 -16.68 18.89
N GLN A 4 13.04 -17.38 18.16
CA GLN A 4 13.21 -17.62 16.74
C GLN A 4 11.94 -17.17 16.05
N TYR A 5 12.00 -15.94 15.52
CA TYR A 5 11.01 -15.30 14.66
C TYR A 5 10.78 -16.23 13.46
N ARG A 6 9.78 -17.11 13.58
CA ARG A 6 9.46 -18.15 12.62
C ARG A 6 8.69 -17.54 11.46
N GLY A 7 9.42 -17.28 10.37
CA GLY A 7 9.08 -17.71 9.01
C GLY A 7 7.83 -17.14 8.34
N GLY A 8 8.05 -16.36 7.29
CA GLY A 8 7.07 -16.08 6.23
C GLY A 8 7.78 -15.51 5.00
N GLY A 9 8.46 -16.36 4.22
CA GLY A 9 9.16 -15.98 3.00
C GLY A 9 8.20 -15.54 1.88
N GLY A 10 8.62 -14.55 1.09
CA GLY A 10 7.93 -14.08 -0.11
C GLY A 10 8.00 -12.58 -0.42
N GLN A 11 8.62 -11.76 0.43
CA GLN A 11 8.58 -10.28 0.36
C GLN A 11 9.65 -9.63 -0.55
N GLN A 12 10.03 -10.29 -1.66
CA GLN A 12 11.08 -9.78 -2.56
C GLN A 12 10.42 -9.11 -3.78
N ASP A 13 10.72 -7.81 -4.00
CA ASP A 13 10.37 -6.91 -5.13
C ASP A 13 9.05 -6.11 -5.14
N LEU A 14 8.23 -6.14 -4.10
CA LEU A 14 7.06 -5.23 -4.00
C LEU A 14 7.33 -4.02 -3.10
N ARG A 15 6.86 -2.83 -3.50
CA ARG A 15 6.84 -1.64 -2.64
C ARG A 15 6.00 -1.91 -1.39
N SER A 16 6.45 -1.42 -0.24
CA SER A 16 5.68 -1.58 0.98
C SER A 16 4.42 -0.71 0.92
N ILE A 17 3.28 -1.23 1.36
CA ILE A 17 2.06 -0.40 1.43
C ILE A 17 2.26 0.85 2.30
N ARG A 18 3.11 0.77 3.32
CA ARG A 18 3.50 1.91 4.15
C ARG A 18 4.17 3.01 3.33
N GLU A 19 5.12 2.66 2.47
CA GLU A 19 5.81 3.61 1.58
C GLU A 19 4.79 4.30 0.68
N VAL A 20 3.89 3.52 0.05
CA VAL A 20 2.81 4.05 -0.80
C VAL A 20 1.90 5.01 -0.02
N VAL A 21 1.51 4.66 1.21
CA VAL A 21 0.65 5.52 2.05
C VAL A 21 1.36 6.82 2.44
N GLU A 22 2.64 6.76 2.77
CA GLU A 22 3.44 7.95 3.10
C GLU A 22 3.58 8.87 1.87
N GLU A 23 3.83 8.32 0.68
CA GLU A 23 3.85 9.06 -0.59
C GLU A 23 2.49 9.73 -0.87
N LEU A 24 1.39 8.97 -0.78
CA LEU A 24 0.04 9.50 -1.03
C LEU A 24 -0.34 10.57 -0.01
N ARG A 25 0.03 10.41 1.25
CA ARG A 25 -0.18 11.43 2.28
C ARG A 25 0.61 12.70 2.01
N SER A 26 1.85 12.57 1.56
CA SER A 26 2.68 13.73 1.21
C SER A 26 2.17 14.46 -0.03
N GLN A 27 1.59 13.74 -1.00
CA GLN A 27 1.14 14.30 -2.26
C GLN A 27 -0.29 14.88 -2.21
N TYR A 28 -1.22 14.14 -1.59
CA TYR A 28 -2.65 14.47 -1.58
C TYR A 28 -3.17 14.96 -0.22
N GLY A 29 -2.37 14.84 0.85
CA GLY A 29 -2.88 14.98 2.22
C GLY A 29 -3.91 13.90 2.52
N GLY A 30 -4.84 14.16 3.43
CA GLY A 30 -5.96 13.26 3.70
C GLY A 30 -5.57 12.01 4.51
N GLU A 31 -6.39 10.96 4.40
CA GLU A 31 -6.31 9.78 5.25
C GLU A 31 -6.43 8.48 4.44
N TYR A 32 -5.59 7.51 4.80
CA TYR A 32 -5.68 6.16 4.30
C TYR A 32 -6.93 5.46 4.85
N VAL A 33 -7.74 4.85 3.97
CA VAL A 33 -8.94 4.10 4.38
C VAL A 33 -8.70 2.60 4.31
N SER A 34 -8.31 2.09 3.14
CA SER A 34 -8.05 0.67 2.92
C SER A 34 -7.23 0.48 1.64
N HIS A 35 -6.65 -0.70 1.43
CA HIS A 35 -6.05 -1.05 0.15
C HIS A 35 -6.44 -2.46 -0.26
N ARG A 36 -6.32 -2.71 -1.56
CA ARG A 36 -6.36 -4.04 -2.17
C ARG A 36 -5.16 -4.18 -3.09
N LEU A 37 -4.51 -5.34 -3.04
CA LEU A 37 -3.52 -5.72 -4.04
C LEU A 37 -4.22 -6.48 -5.17
N GLU A 38 -4.18 -5.94 -6.38
CA GLU A 38 -4.55 -6.64 -7.59
C GLU A 38 -3.31 -7.38 -8.11
N GLN A 39 -3.30 -8.71 -7.93
CA GLN A 39 -2.25 -9.57 -8.46
C GLN A 39 -2.64 -10.02 -9.88
N GLY A 40 -2.09 -9.35 -10.89
CA GLY A 40 -2.18 -9.70 -12.30
C GLY A 40 -0.78 -9.82 -12.91
N GLY A 41 -0.67 -9.67 -14.25
CA GLY A 41 0.64 -9.66 -14.92
C GLY A 41 1.59 -8.55 -14.41
N SER A 42 1.03 -7.48 -13.85
CA SER A 42 1.74 -6.47 -13.06
C SER A 42 0.97 -6.22 -11.77
N PRO A 43 1.60 -6.30 -10.59
CA PRO A 43 0.93 -6.11 -9.32
C PRO A 43 0.62 -4.63 -9.08
N VAL A 44 -0.62 -4.32 -8.70
CA VAL A 44 -1.10 -2.93 -8.49
C VAL A 44 -1.80 -2.83 -7.14
N TYR A 45 -1.38 -1.87 -6.32
CA TYR A 45 -2.12 -1.44 -5.14
C TYR A 45 -3.24 -0.49 -5.54
N VAL A 46 -4.47 -0.88 -5.28
CA VAL A 46 -5.62 0.02 -5.29
C VAL A 46 -5.84 0.50 -3.86
N VAL A 47 -5.41 1.74 -3.59
CA VAL A 47 -5.50 2.38 -2.28
C VAL A 47 -6.73 3.27 -2.25
N ARG A 48 -7.67 2.95 -1.36
CA ARG A 48 -8.82 3.78 -1.07
C ARG A 48 -8.39 4.90 -0.13
N TRP A 49 -8.50 6.12 -0.61
CA TRP A 49 -7.99 7.32 0.05
C TRP A 49 -9.11 8.30 0.32
N ARG A 50 -9.15 8.84 1.54
CA ARG A 50 -10.02 9.96 1.89
C ARG A 50 -9.26 11.25 1.64
N MET A 51 -9.71 12.00 0.65
CA MET A 51 -9.21 13.32 0.32
C MET A 51 -9.52 14.32 1.47
N PRO A 52 -8.78 15.43 1.58
CA PRO A 52 -9.01 16.46 2.62
C PRO A 52 -10.41 17.10 2.57
N ASP A 53 -11.06 17.09 1.41
CA ASP A 53 -12.43 17.58 1.20
C ASP A 53 -13.51 16.56 1.63
N GLY A 54 -13.09 15.40 2.17
CA GLY A 54 -13.96 14.31 2.62
C GLY A 54 -14.33 13.31 1.52
N GLN A 55 -13.96 13.54 0.27
CA GLN A 55 -14.25 12.61 -0.82
C GLN A 55 -13.40 11.34 -0.70
N ILE A 56 -13.97 10.20 -1.08
CA ILE A 56 -13.24 8.93 -1.15
C ILE A 56 -12.86 8.66 -2.61
N ARG A 57 -11.58 8.43 -2.87
CA ARG A 57 -11.05 8.12 -4.20
C ARG A 57 -10.19 6.87 -4.15
N ASP A 58 -10.23 6.09 -5.21
CA ASP A 58 -9.36 4.93 -5.38
C ASP A 58 -8.15 5.33 -6.21
N ILE A 59 -6.96 5.20 -5.60
CA ILE A 59 -5.68 5.56 -6.20
C ILE A 59 -4.95 4.28 -6.56
N ARG A 60 -4.59 4.14 -7.85
CA ARG A 60 -3.90 2.96 -8.36
C ARG A 60 -2.41 3.24 -8.39
N VAL A 61 -1.64 2.42 -7.69
CA VAL A 61 -0.20 2.56 -7.51
C VAL A 61 0.46 1.25 -7.89
N SER A 62 1.45 1.28 -8.78
CA SER A 62 2.22 0.09 -9.13
C SER A 62 2.90 -0.47 -7.87
N ALA A 63 2.63 -1.74 -7.58
CA ALA A 63 3.26 -2.43 -6.45
C ALA A 63 4.68 -2.89 -6.78
N SER A 64 5.06 -2.89 -8.06
CA SER A 64 6.45 -3.07 -8.49
C SER A 64 7.33 -1.93 -7.98
N ARG A 65 8.52 -2.27 -7.48
CA ARG A 65 9.58 -1.31 -7.13
C ARG A 65 10.27 -0.74 -8.38
#